data_AF-A0A192GYJ0-F1
#
_entry.id   AF-A0A192GYJ0-F1
#
_cell.length_a   1.000
_cell.length_b   1.000
_cell.length_c   1.000
_cell.angle_alpha   90.00
_cell.angle_beta   90.00
_cell.angle_gamma   90.00
#
_symmetry.space_group_name_H-M   'P 1'
#
loop_
_entity.id
_entity.type
_entity.pdbx_description
1 polymer ?
#
loop_
_entity_poly.entity_id
_entity_poly.type
_entity_poly.pdbx_seq_one_letter_code
_entity_poly.pdbx_strand_id
1 'polypeptide(L)' 'MKTAFELVTCTHCEQKVPTGVYCSNCGKQLFTIQGQVNITTSFCVNCGALTPATKYCSICGYEKDYDHYF' A
#
# COMPACT_ATOMS: atom_id res chain seq x y z
N MET A 1 21.49 24.92 -5.41
CA MET A 1 21.22 23.47 -5.50
C MET A 1 20.16 23.25 -6.58
N LYS A 2 20.55 22.70 -7.74
CA LYS A 2 19.66 22.49 -8.89
C LYS A 2 19.26 21.01 -8.84
N THR A 3 18.10 20.70 -8.27
CA THR A 3 17.58 19.33 -8.22
C THR A 3 17.17 18.91 -9.63
N ALA A 4 17.97 18.05 -10.26
CA ALA A 4 17.61 17.43 -11.52
C ALA A 4 16.63 16.29 -11.21
N PHE A 5 15.34 16.53 -11.44
CA PHE A 5 14.32 15.49 -11.40
C PHE A 5 14.20 14.88 -12.79
N GLU A 6 14.11 13.56 -12.87
CA GLU A 6 13.79 12.87 -14.10
C GLU A 6 12.37 13.27 -14.54
N LEU A 7 12.19 13.56 -15.83
CA LEU A 7 10.92 14.01 -16.40
C LEU A 7 10.37 12.92 -17.32
N VAL A 8 9.05 12.73 -17.24
CA VAL A 8 8.29 11.82 -18.12
C VAL A 8 7.16 12.60 -18.80
N THR A 9 6.84 12.23 -20.04
CA THR A 9 5.69 12.79 -20.76
C THR A 9 4.43 11.99 -20.40
N CYS A 10 3.42 12.67 -19.86
CA CYS A 10 2.12 12.04 -19.57
C CYS A 10 1.38 11.65 -20.85
N THR A 11 0.97 10.39 -20.99
CA THR A 11 0.25 9.90 -22.18
C THR A 11 -1.22 10.33 -22.29
N HIS A 12 -1.72 11.13 -21.35
CA HIS A 12 -3.13 11.59 -21.34
C HIS A 12 -3.28 13.10 -21.50
N CYS A 13 -2.41 13.89 -20.88
CA CYS A 13 -2.44 15.35 -21.01
C CYS A 13 -1.19 15.92 -21.69
N GLU A 14 -0.28 15.06 -22.15
CA GLU A 14 0.91 15.40 -22.93
C GLU A 14 1.93 16.33 -22.25
N GLN A 15 1.74 16.62 -20.96
CA GLN A 15 2.66 17.44 -20.18
C GLN A 15 3.90 16.66 -19.75
N LYS A 16 5.06 17.33 -19.79
CA LYS A 16 6.29 16.85 -19.16
C LYS A 16 6.23 17.15 -17.67
N VAL A 17 6.19 16.11 -16.87
CA VAL A 17 6.07 16.19 -15.41
C VAL A 17 7.19 15.39 -14.74
N PRO A 18 7.53 15.68 -13.48
CA PRO A 18 8.44 14.83 -12.71
C PRO A 18 7.96 13.37 -12.67
N THR A 19 8.89 12.42 -12.74
CA THR A 19 8.59 10.99 -12.61
C THR A 19 7.94 10.70 -11.25
N GLY A 20 6.81 9.98 -11.26
CA GLY A 20 6.05 9.61 -10.07
C GLY A 20 4.81 8.78 -10.43
N VAL A 21 4.16 8.18 -9.42
CA VAL A 21 3.01 7.27 -9.63
C VAL A 21 1.86 7.93 -10.39
N TYR A 22 1.64 9.22 -10.16
CA TYR A 22 0.57 10.01 -10.77
C TYR A 22 1.13 11.24 -11.47
N CYS A 23 0.48 11.66 -12.56
CA CYS A 23 0.76 12.90 -13.26
C CYS A 23 0.42 14.10 -12.36
N SER A 24 1.40 14.94 -12.06
CA SER A 24 1.20 16.15 -11.23
C SER A 24 0.30 17.21 -11.86
N ASN A 25 0.00 17.09 -13.16
CA ASN A 25 -0.89 18.00 -13.87
C ASN A 25 -2.34 17.51 -13.97
N CYS A 26 -2.55 16.22 -14.29
CA CYS A 26 -3.89 15.70 -14.58
C CYS A 26 -4.32 14.51 -13.70
N GLY A 27 -3.48 14.07 -12.76
CA GLY A 27 -3.79 12.98 -11.83
C GLY A 27 -3.79 11.57 -12.42
N LYS A 28 -3.58 11.39 -13.73
CA LYS A 28 -3.52 10.04 -14.34
C LYS A 28 -2.36 9.25 -13.77
N GLN A 29 -2.59 7.97 -13.47
CA GLN A 29 -1.53 7.04 -13.10
C GLN A 29 -0.53 6.85 -14.25
N LEU A 30 0.75 7.11 -13.97
CA LEU A 30 1.87 6.99 -14.93
C LEU A 30 2.60 5.66 -14.75
N PHE A 31 2.74 5.19 -13.50
CA PHE A 31 3.36 3.91 -13.19
C PHE A 31 2.49 3.13 -12.20
N THR A 32 2.43 1.82 -12.38
CA THR A 32 1.87 0.91 -11.39
C THR A 32 2.97 0.53 -10.41
N ILE A 33 2.75 0.75 -9.11
CA ILE A 33 3.63 0.16 -8.09
C ILE A 33 3.33 -1.34 -8.06
N GLN A 34 4.15 -2.13 -8.76
CA GLN A 34 4.17 -3.58 -8.57
C GLN A 34 4.76 -3.84 -7.17
N GLY A 35 3.93 -4.30 -6.23
CA GLY A 35 4.38 -4.60 -4.87
C GLY A 35 3.61 -3.94 -3.74
N GLN A 36 2.48 -3.28 -4.02
CA GLN A 36 1.53 -2.97 -2.95
C GLN A 36 0.87 -4.28 -2.50
N VAL A 37 1.57 -5.01 -1.62
CA VAL A 37 0.99 -6.16 -0.92
C VAL A 37 -0.17 -5.60 -0.12
N ASN A 38 -1.40 -5.96 -0.47
CA ASN A 38 -2.55 -5.70 0.39
C ASN A 38 -2.36 -6.54 1.66
N ILE A 39 -1.64 -5.98 2.64
CA ILE A 39 -1.47 -6.59 3.94
C ILE A 39 -2.75 -6.28 4.72
N THR A 40 -3.69 -7.22 4.69
CA THR A 40 -4.86 -7.16 5.57
C THR A 40 -4.39 -7.28 7.01
N THR A 41 -4.80 -6.34 7.86
CA THR A 41 -4.51 -6.35 9.29
C THR A 41 -5.79 -6.54 10.10
N SER A 42 -5.66 -7.14 11.27
CA SER A 42 -6.73 -7.38 12.25
C SER A 42 -6.20 -7.19 13.66
N PHE A 43 -7.07 -6.77 14.57
CA PHE A 43 -6.74 -6.74 15.99
C PHE A 43 -6.80 -8.16 16.55
N CYS A 44 -5.82 -8.52 17.40
CA CYS A 44 -5.87 -9.76 18.16
C CYS A 44 -6.81 -9.59 19.35
N VAL A 45 -7.86 -10.42 19.46
CA VAL A 45 -8.82 -10.36 20.57
C VAL A 45 -8.22 -10.71 21.94
N ASN A 46 -7.11 -11.45 21.96
CA ASN A 46 -6.45 -11.85 23.20
C ASN A 46 -5.53 -10.75 23.78
N CYS A 47 -4.78 -10.03 22.93
CA CYS A 47 -3.78 -9.04 23.41
C CYS A 47 -3.95 -7.61 22.87
N GLY A 48 -4.91 -7.37 21.98
CA GLY A 48 -5.20 -6.04 21.40
C GLY A 48 -4.23 -5.58 20.32
N ALA A 49 -3.18 -6.35 19.99
CA ALA A 49 -2.20 -5.94 18.98
C ALA A 49 -2.79 -5.93 17.56
N LEU A 50 -2.53 -4.85 16.81
CA LEU A 50 -2.77 -4.80 15.36
C LEU A 50 -1.72 -5.67 14.66
N THR A 51 -2.17 -6.76 14.05
CA THR A 51 -1.30 -7.78 13.46
C THR A 51 -1.84 -8.20 12.09
N PRO A 52 -1.02 -8.81 11.21
CA PRO A 52 -1.51 -9.38 9.96
C PRO A 52 -2.70 -10.32 10.18
N ALA A 53 -3.57 -10.43 9.17
CA ALA A 53 -4.69 -11.37 9.14
C ALA A 53 -4.19 -12.81 8.89
N THR A 54 -3.39 -13.32 9.82
CA THR A 54 -2.82 -14.67 9.84
C THR A 54 -3.48 -15.52 10.92
N LYS A 55 -3.46 -16.84 10.76
CA LYS A 55 -4.01 -17.81 11.72
C LYS A 55 -3.50 -17.62 13.16
N TYR A 56 -2.25 -17.24 13.33
CA TYR A 56 -1.65 -17.00 14.65
C TYR A 56 -1.27 -15.54 14.82
N CYS A 57 -1.47 -15.02 16.04
CA CYS A 57 -0.98 -13.71 16.43
C CYS A 57 0.55 -13.74 16.55
N SER A 58 1.24 -12.91 15.78
CA SER A 58 2.71 -12.80 15.82
C SER A 58 3.27 -12.25 17.13
N ILE A 59 2.42 -11.67 17.99
CA ILE A 59 2.83 -11.08 19.27
C ILE A 59 2.65 -12.05 20.43
N CYS A 60 1.50 -12.74 20.52
CA CYS A 60 1.16 -13.58 21.67
C CYS A 60 0.91 -15.06 21.33
N GLY A 61 1.00 -15.45 20.06
CA GLY A 61 0.81 -16.84 19.62
C GLY A 61 -0.65 -17.31 19.60
N TYR A 62 -1.61 -16.47 19.99
CA TYR A 62 -3.03 -16.83 19.99
C TYR A 62 -3.53 -17.23 18.60
N GLU A 63 -4.27 -18.33 18.51
CA GLU A 63 -4.91 -18.81 17.29
C GLU A 63 -6.18 -17.99 17.01
N LYS A 64 -6.13 -17.17 15.96
CA LYS A 64 -7.24 -16.35 15.47
C LYS A 64 -8.21 -17.22 14.65
N ASP A 65 -8.97 -18.06 15.33
CA ASP A 65 -10.07 -18.82 14.73
C ASP A 65 -11.38 -18.05 14.88
N TYR A 66 -11.59 -17.05 14.01
CA TYR A 66 -12.79 -16.21 14.05
C TYR A 66 -14.01 -16.86 13.38
N ASP A 67 -13.81 -17.95 12.64
CA ASP A 67 -14.87 -18.67 11.94
C ASP A 67 -15.72 -19.53 12.90
N HIS A 68 -15.21 -19.82 14.11
CA HIS A 68 -15.94 -20.58 15.13
C HIS A 68 -16.89 -19.76 16.02
N TYR A 69 -16.94 -18.44 15.87
CA TYR A 69 -17.74 -17.56 16.74
C TYR A 69 -19.06 -17.07 16.13
N PHE A 70 -19.39 -17.46 14.89
CA PHE A 70 -20.62 -17.07 14.17
C PHE A 70 -21.42 -18.27 13.69
#